data_AF-A0A2T9YCV7-F1
#
_entry.id   AF-A0A2T9YCV7-F1
#
_cell.length_a   1.000
_cell.length_b   1.000
_cell.length_c   1.000
_cell.angle_alpha   90.00
_cell.angle_beta   90.00
_cell.angle_gamma   90.00
#
_symmetry.space_group_name_H-M   'P 1'
#
loop_
_entity.id
_entity.type
_entity.pdbx_description
1 polymer ?
#
loop_
_entity_poly.entity_id
_entity_poly.type
_entity_poly.pdbx_seq_one_letter_code
_entity_poly.pdbx_strand_id
1 'polypeptide(L)'
;MAFSKAFRFTNHKKFYSLKQKLPKPGDKVYVGMSGGVDSSVSAYLLQKQGFDVSAIYMQNWDTKDEQDICTSEQDWFDVQKVCEQLKINCTKINLVKEYWNRVFSVAIEGYQAGFTPNPDILCNQEVKFGALIDKLNSLASTKTADNSVWFATGHYTNVLRSDNHPPMLQRGVDPLKDQSYFLSGVSESKLAKVLFPIGNLIKSTDVRTIANEIGLVTATKKESMGICFIGERKRFHDFISQYIPATPGNIVSTDGKVIGTHNGLFTRTIGQSARITVDTRKWFVCNKNIEKNEIVAVPDHNNPFLYTQKISAKKINWINKKPETKNGLKLLYQIRHLQSPKNC
;
A
#
# COMPACT_ATOMS: atom_id res chain seq x y z
N MET A 1 25.48 4.43 12.66
CA MET A 1 25.36 3.33 11.67
C MET A 1 24.05 3.37 10.86
N ALA A 2 22.89 3.67 11.47
CA ALA A 2 21.61 3.77 10.74
C ALA A 2 21.59 4.86 9.67
N PHE A 3 22.12 6.05 10.00
CA PHE A 3 22.27 7.17 9.05
C PHE A 3 23.00 6.75 7.77
N SER A 4 24.18 6.11 7.85
CA SER A 4 24.96 5.72 6.66
C SER A 4 24.27 4.71 5.74
N LYS A 5 23.32 3.91 6.25
CA LYS A 5 22.49 3.01 5.42
C LYS A 5 21.46 3.78 4.58
N ALA A 6 20.88 4.85 5.13
CA ALA A 6 19.89 5.69 4.43
C ALA A 6 20.48 6.47 3.25
N PHE A 7 21.75 6.88 3.35
CA PHE A 7 22.44 7.67 2.32
C PHE A 7 22.92 6.86 1.10
N ARG A 8 22.55 5.57 0.97
CA ARG A 8 22.99 4.73 -0.15
C ARG A 8 22.37 5.10 -1.50
N PHE A 9 21.23 5.80 -1.53
CA PHE A 9 20.64 6.26 -2.81
C PHE A 9 21.36 7.46 -3.43
N THR A 10 22.11 8.22 -2.63
CA THR A 10 22.90 9.39 -3.07
C THR A 10 24.40 9.08 -3.15
N ASN A 11 24.89 8.05 -2.45
CA ASN A 11 26.28 7.59 -2.48
C ASN A 11 26.55 6.51 -3.56
N HIS A 12 26.12 6.72 -4.79
CA HIS A 12 26.72 6.05 -5.95
C HIS A 12 28.11 6.65 -6.27
N LYS A 13 28.97 6.78 -5.26
CA LYS A 13 30.29 7.42 -5.37
C LYS A 13 31.38 6.51 -5.96
N LYS A 14 31.05 5.30 -6.43
CA LYS A 14 32.00 4.46 -7.17
C LYS A 14 31.29 3.72 -8.30
N PHE A 15 31.64 4.16 -9.52
CA PHE A 15 31.41 3.58 -10.84
C PHE A 15 30.02 3.82 -11.48
N TYR A 16 30.07 4.53 -12.62
CA TYR A 16 29.03 4.85 -13.61
C TYR A 16 28.16 6.10 -13.35
N SER A 17 28.37 7.10 -14.22
CA SER A 17 27.54 8.30 -14.37
C SER A 17 26.18 7.88 -14.91
N LEU A 18 25.16 7.86 -14.04
CA LEU A 18 23.80 7.54 -14.48
C LEU A 18 23.29 8.57 -15.51
N LYS A 19 22.92 8.13 -16.72
CA LYS A 19 22.14 8.86 -17.74
C LYS A 19 20.80 9.33 -17.17
N GLN A 20 20.23 8.59 -16.21
CA GLN A 20 19.05 9.05 -15.48
C GLN A 20 19.43 10.19 -14.53
N LYS A 21 18.86 11.39 -14.74
CA LYS A 21 19.03 12.55 -13.85
C LYS A 21 18.43 12.21 -12.47
N LEU A 22 19.29 11.92 -11.50
CA LEU A 22 18.92 11.78 -10.09
C LEU A 22 18.73 13.15 -9.44
N PRO A 23 17.94 13.25 -8.35
CA PRO A 23 17.82 14.51 -7.64
C PRO A 23 19.14 14.87 -6.97
N LYS A 24 19.50 16.15 -7.03
CA LYS A 24 20.68 16.73 -6.39
C LYS A 24 20.29 17.51 -5.14
N PRO A 25 21.22 17.74 -4.19
CA PRO A 25 20.99 18.69 -3.11
C PRO A 25 20.49 20.04 -3.67
N GLY A 26 19.48 20.62 -3.04
CA GLY A 26 18.75 21.79 -3.52
C GLY A 26 17.50 21.48 -4.36
N ASP A 27 17.39 20.29 -4.96
CA ASP A 27 16.19 19.91 -5.72
C ASP A 27 14.97 19.80 -4.81
N LYS A 28 13.80 20.15 -5.37
CA LYS A 28 12.52 20.09 -4.66
C LYS A 28 12.04 18.65 -4.50
N VAL A 29 11.80 18.24 -3.26
CA VAL A 29 11.22 16.93 -2.93
C VAL A 29 9.96 17.11 -2.08
N TYR A 30 8.82 16.69 -2.62
CA TYR A 30 7.59 16.56 -1.83
C TYR A 30 7.55 15.22 -1.11
N VAL A 31 7.33 15.24 0.20
CA VAL A 31 7.22 14.01 1.01
C VAL A 31 5.76 13.80 1.37
N GLY A 32 5.18 12.68 0.90
CA GLY A 32 3.87 12.24 1.37
C GLY A 32 3.94 11.84 2.84
N MET A 33 3.31 12.64 3.70
CA MET A 33 3.29 12.43 5.15
C MET A 33 1.90 12.00 5.62
N SER A 34 1.84 10.90 6.34
CA SER A 34 0.59 10.33 6.88
C SER A 34 0.41 10.59 8.38
N GLY A 35 1.27 11.40 8.99
CA GLY A 35 1.32 11.58 10.45
C GLY A 35 1.98 10.42 11.20
N GLY A 36 2.61 9.48 10.48
CA GLY A 36 3.33 8.34 11.04
C GLY A 36 4.86 8.52 11.04
N VAL A 37 5.53 7.74 11.89
CA VAL A 37 7.00 7.79 12.08
C VAL A 37 7.79 7.58 10.79
N ASP A 38 7.32 6.71 9.90
CA ASP A 38 8.02 6.32 8.68
C ASP A 38 8.18 7.51 7.72
N SER A 39 7.10 8.27 7.51
CA SER A 39 7.13 9.47 6.69
C SER A 39 7.89 10.62 7.34
N SER A 40 7.84 10.74 8.67
CA SER A 40 8.60 11.76 9.42
C SER A 40 10.10 11.55 9.30
N VAL A 41 10.57 10.31 9.50
CA VAL A 41 11.98 9.95 9.31
C VAL A 41 12.40 10.12 7.85
N SER A 42 11.52 9.78 6.90
CA SER A 42 11.79 10.01 5.47
C SER A 42 12.04 11.48 5.14
N ALA A 43 11.20 12.38 5.65
CA ALA A 43 11.36 13.83 5.46
C ALA A 43 12.67 14.34 6.08
N TYR A 44 12.96 13.92 7.31
CA TYR A 44 14.20 14.26 7.99
C TYR A 44 15.44 13.79 7.24
N LEU A 45 15.47 12.54 6.75
CA LEU A 45 16.60 11.98 6.02
C LEU A 45 16.87 12.73 4.72
N LEU A 46 15.82 13.16 4.01
CA LEU A 46 15.95 13.97 2.80
C LEU A 46 16.44 15.37 3.11
N GLN A 47 15.94 15.99 4.19
CA GLN A 47 16.45 17.29 4.62
C GLN A 47 17.94 17.22 4.97
N LYS A 48 18.38 16.16 5.67
CA LYS A 48 19.81 15.95 5.97
C LYS A 48 20.67 15.68 4.74
N GLN A 49 20.06 15.28 3.62
CA GLN A 49 20.72 15.16 2.31
C GLN A 49 20.81 16.49 1.56
N GLY A 50 20.28 17.58 2.12
CA GLY A 50 20.32 18.91 1.52
C GLY A 50 19.24 19.17 0.48
N PHE A 51 18.18 18.36 0.41
CA PHE A 51 17.03 18.63 -0.47
C PHE A 51 16.15 19.76 0.06
N ASP A 52 15.48 20.49 -0.85
CA ASP A 52 14.38 21.38 -0.49
C ASP A 52 13.11 20.55 -0.27
N VAL A 53 12.87 20.19 1.00
CA VAL A 53 11.78 19.30 1.40
C VAL A 53 10.50 20.08 1.68
N SER A 54 9.36 19.59 1.18
CA SER A 54 8.03 20.05 1.60
C SER A 54 7.11 18.87 1.85
N ALA A 55 6.39 18.90 2.96
CA ALA A 55 5.47 17.86 3.35
C ALA A 55 4.11 18.02 2.68
N ILE A 56 3.55 16.92 2.21
CA ILE A 56 2.19 16.86 1.70
C ILE A 56 1.39 15.86 2.54
N TYR A 57 0.31 16.34 3.16
CA TYR A 57 -0.70 15.49 3.78
C TYR A 57 -1.87 15.32 2.81
N MET A 58 -2.27 14.07 2.56
CA MET A 58 -3.40 13.76 1.70
C MET A 58 -4.64 13.51 2.55
N GLN A 59 -5.70 14.28 2.33
CA GLN A 59 -7.04 13.96 2.84
C GLN A 59 -7.79 13.17 1.77
N ASN A 60 -7.92 11.87 1.98
CA ASN A 60 -8.51 10.94 1.01
C ASN A 60 -9.86 10.35 1.47
N TRP A 61 -10.22 10.61 2.72
CA TRP A 61 -11.47 10.14 3.29
C TRP A 61 -12.09 11.26 4.11
N ASP A 62 -13.41 11.40 4.04
CA ASP A 62 -14.17 12.30 4.90
C ASP A 62 -14.94 11.45 5.92
N THR A 63 -14.63 11.63 7.20
CA THR A 63 -15.25 10.89 8.31
C THR A 63 -16.42 11.65 8.91
N LYS A 64 -16.82 12.81 8.36
CA LYS A 64 -17.90 13.63 8.94
C LYS A 64 -19.24 12.91 9.05
N ASP A 65 -19.46 11.91 8.20
CA ASP A 65 -20.68 11.10 8.18
C ASP A 65 -20.51 9.75 8.92
N GLU A 66 -19.35 9.50 9.52
CA GLU A 66 -19.05 8.26 10.26
C GLU A 66 -19.16 8.49 11.77
N GLN A 67 -19.79 7.54 12.48
CA GLN A 67 -19.92 7.58 13.95
C GLN A 67 -18.61 7.26 14.71
N ASP A 68 -17.52 6.99 13.98
CA ASP A 68 -16.23 6.58 14.55
C ASP A 68 -15.28 7.77 14.76
N ILE A 69 -14.30 7.60 15.65
CA ILE A 69 -13.30 8.61 16.01
C ILE A 69 -12.54 9.08 14.75
N CYS A 70 -12.62 10.39 14.45
CA CYS A 70 -11.86 10.99 13.36
C CYS A 70 -10.36 10.97 13.67
N THR A 71 -9.61 10.08 13.01
CA THR A 71 -8.14 10.01 13.13
C THR A 71 -7.43 10.96 12.17
N SER A 72 -8.09 11.38 11.08
CA SER A 72 -7.47 12.22 10.05
C SER A 72 -7.06 13.61 10.56
N GLU A 73 -7.86 14.22 11.43
CA GLU A 73 -7.50 15.52 12.03
C GLU A 73 -6.27 15.41 12.92
N GLN A 74 -6.21 14.37 13.75
CA GLN A 74 -5.04 14.09 14.58
C GLN A 74 -3.79 13.79 13.73
N ASP A 75 -3.93 13.01 12.67
CA ASP A 75 -2.82 12.72 11.76
C ASP A 75 -2.32 14.00 11.07
N TRP A 76 -3.22 14.89 10.66
CA TRP A 76 -2.84 16.19 10.09
C TRP A 76 -2.10 17.05 11.12
N PHE A 77 -2.59 17.11 12.36
CA PHE A 77 -1.94 17.83 13.44
C PHE A 77 -0.53 17.27 13.75
N ASP A 78 -0.37 15.95 13.74
CA ASP A 78 0.94 15.32 13.91
C ASP A 78 1.89 15.67 12.77
N VAL A 79 1.40 15.74 11.51
CA VAL A 79 2.21 16.24 10.38
C VAL A 79 2.65 17.68 10.62
N GLN A 80 1.75 18.57 11.04
CA GLN A 80 2.09 19.97 11.30
C GLN A 80 3.18 20.08 12.37
N LYS A 81 3.05 19.34 13.48
CA LYS A 81 4.06 19.30 14.54
C LYS A 81 5.41 18.80 14.05
N VAL A 82 5.44 17.71 13.28
CA VAL A 82 6.70 17.22 12.71
C VAL A 82 7.31 18.26 11.77
N CYS A 83 6.49 18.93 10.97
CA CYS A 83 6.98 19.95 10.04
C CYS A 83 7.53 21.17 10.76
N GLU A 84 6.94 21.57 11.89
CA GLU A 84 7.47 22.59 12.79
C GLU A 84 8.82 22.18 13.38
N GLN A 85 8.93 20.96 13.92
CA GLN A 85 10.19 20.41 14.45
C GLN A 85 11.31 20.39 13.39
N LEU A 86 10.96 20.01 12.17
CA LEU A 86 11.89 19.93 11.05
C LEU A 86 12.07 21.28 10.33
N LYS A 87 11.32 22.32 10.66
CA LYS A 87 11.33 23.62 9.96
C LYS A 87 11.11 23.48 8.44
N ILE A 88 10.12 22.67 8.05
CA ILE A 88 9.71 22.49 6.65
C ILE A 88 8.25 22.92 6.45
N ASN A 89 7.90 23.32 5.23
CA ASN A 89 6.52 23.66 4.89
C ASN A 89 5.65 22.39 4.78
N CYS A 90 4.40 22.48 5.23
CA CYS A 90 3.40 21.43 5.04
C CYS A 90 2.19 21.95 4.26
N THR A 91 1.59 21.11 3.44
CA THR A 91 0.38 21.43 2.68
C THR A 91 -0.59 20.27 2.74
N LYS A 92 -1.86 20.56 3.00
CA LYS A 92 -2.96 19.61 2.96
C LYS A 92 -3.58 19.62 1.56
N ILE A 93 -3.68 18.44 0.94
CA ILE A 93 -4.32 18.25 -0.37
C ILE A 93 -5.52 17.33 -0.20
N ASN A 94 -6.70 17.82 -0.57
CA ASN A 94 -7.90 16.99 -0.65
C ASN A 94 -7.88 16.18 -1.97
N LEU A 95 -8.01 14.85 -1.83
CA LEU A 95 -8.20 13.87 -2.90
C LEU A 95 -9.33 12.88 -2.56
N VAL A 96 -10.31 13.31 -1.74
CA VAL A 96 -11.45 12.47 -1.32
C VAL A 96 -12.23 11.98 -2.55
N LYS A 97 -12.46 12.87 -3.52
CA LYS A 97 -13.17 12.54 -4.76
C LYS A 97 -12.43 11.47 -5.58
N GLU A 98 -11.11 11.60 -5.71
CA GLU A 98 -10.28 10.67 -6.46
C GLU A 98 -10.21 9.32 -5.77
N TYR A 99 -10.04 9.30 -4.45
CA TYR A 99 -10.05 8.07 -3.67
C TYR A 99 -11.40 7.34 -3.76
N TRP A 100 -12.51 8.06 -3.57
CA TRP A 100 -13.84 7.49 -3.67
C TRP A 100 -14.05 6.80 -5.03
N ASN A 101 -13.87 7.55 -6.12
CA ASN A 101 -14.20 7.07 -7.46
C ASN A 101 -13.22 6.03 -8.00
N ARG A 102 -11.92 6.13 -7.69
CA ARG A 102 -10.88 5.28 -8.31
C ARG A 102 -10.44 4.11 -7.44
N VAL A 103 -10.76 4.14 -6.15
CA VAL A 103 -10.31 3.12 -5.18
C VAL A 103 -11.51 2.49 -4.49
N PHE A 104 -12.29 3.30 -3.78
CA PHE A 104 -13.32 2.78 -2.90
C PHE A 104 -14.48 2.15 -3.67
N SER A 105 -15.06 2.86 -4.64
CA SER A 105 -16.15 2.33 -5.49
C SER A 105 -15.74 1.05 -6.21
N VAL A 106 -14.52 0.98 -6.75
CA VAL A 106 -13.98 -0.22 -7.41
C VAL A 106 -13.86 -1.39 -6.43
N ALA A 107 -13.46 -1.13 -5.18
CA ALA A 107 -13.43 -2.15 -4.14
C ALA A 107 -14.86 -2.62 -3.79
N ILE A 108 -15.83 -1.71 -3.67
CA ILE A 108 -17.23 -2.05 -3.42
C ILE A 108 -17.80 -2.94 -4.54
N GLU A 109 -17.57 -2.59 -5.80
CA GLU A 109 -17.95 -3.42 -6.95
C GLU A 109 -17.32 -4.82 -6.89
N GLY A 110 -16.02 -4.89 -6.55
CA GLY A 110 -15.32 -6.16 -6.38
C GLY A 110 -15.92 -7.03 -5.28
N TYR A 111 -16.27 -6.44 -4.14
CA TYR A 111 -16.96 -7.13 -3.04
C TYR A 111 -18.36 -7.59 -3.44
N GLN A 112 -19.14 -6.75 -4.13
CA GLN A 112 -20.48 -7.11 -4.65
C GLN A 112 -20.41 -8.29 -5.62
N ALA A 113 -19.38 -8.35 -6.47
CA ALA A 113 -19.11 -9.47 -7.35
C ALA A 113 -18.54 -10.71 -6.64
N GLY A 114 -18.45 -10.71 -5.30
CA GLY A 114 -17.99 -11.83 -4.49
C GLY A 114 -16.46 -11.96 -4.37
N PHE A 115 -15.68 -11.05 -4.94
CA PHE A 115 -14.22 -11.04 -4.81
C PHE A 115 -13.76 -10.41 -3.49
N THR A 116 -12.46 -10.56 -3.19
CA THR A 116 -11.78 -9.84 -2.11
C THR A 116 -10.75 -8.89 -2.72
N PRO A 117 -11.12 -7.64 -3.04
CA PRO A 117 -10.20 -6.65 -3.60
C PRO A 117 -9.12 -6.23 -2.60
N ASN A 118 -8.04 -5.65 -3.13
CA ASN A 118 -7.00 -4.99 -2.34
C ASN A 118 -7.00 -3.48 -2.66
N PRO A 119 -7.71 -2.66 -1.86
CA PRO A 119 -7.81 -1.22 -2.12
C PRO A 119 -6.48 -0.48 -1.94
N ASP A 120 -5.52 -1.02 -1.17
CA ASP A 120 -4.23 -0.35 -0.93
C ASP A 120 -3.34 -0.35 -2.18
N ILE A 121 -3.41 -1.41 -3.01
CA ILE A 121 -2.74 -1.44 -4.32
C ILE A 121 -3.29 -0.32 -5.22
N LEU A 122 -4.63 -0.21 -5.32
CA LEU A 122 -5.30 0.83 -6.10
C LEU A 122 -5.00 2.22 -5.54
N CYS A 123 -4.99 2.38 -4.22
CA CYS A 123 -4.69 3.65 -3.59
C CYS A 123 -3.27 4.15 -3.92
N ASN A 124 -2.28 3.25 -3.94
CA ASN A 124 -0.94 3.62 -4.38
C ASN A 124 -0.95 4.00 -5.86
N GLN A 125 -1.54 3.17 -6.71
CA GLN A 125 -1.57 3.37 -8.16
C GLN A 125 -2.30 4.66 -8.57
N GLU A 126 -3.53 4.86 -8.10
CA GLU A 126 -4.46 5.88 -8.62
C GLU A 126 -4.40 7.20 -7.85
N VAL A 127 -4.11 7.16 -6.54
CA VAL A 127 -4.16 8.33 -5.67
C VAL A 127 -2.77 8.84 -5.34
N LYS A 128 -1.95 8.02 -4.66
CA LYS A 128 -0.64 8.45 -4.13
C LYS A 128 0.39 8.71 -5.22
N PHE A 129 0.51 7.80 -6.19
CA PHE A 129 1.42 7.95 -7.33
C PHE A 129 0.71 8.43 -8.61
N GLY A 130 -0.63 8.45 -8.61
CA GLY A 130 -1.46 9.01 -9.67
C GLY A 130 -1.83 10.46 -9.38
N ALA A 131 -3.07 10.68 -8.93
CA ALA A 131 -3.70 11.99 -8.75
C ALA A 131 -2.85 13.01 -7.98
N LEU A 132 -2.18 12.58 -6.90
CA LEU A 132 -1.30 13.47 -6.15
C LEU A 132 -0.14 14.00 -7.00
N ILE A 133 0.60 13.10 -7.66
CA ILE A 133 1.76 13.48 -8.48
C ILE A 133 1.32 14.38 -9.64
N ASP A 134 0.18 14.10 -10.27
CA ASP A 134 -0.35 14.92 -11.36
C ASP A 134 -0.69 16.33 -10.87
N LYS A 135 -1.28 16.45 -9.68
CA LYS A 135 -1.57 17.74 -9.04
C LYS A 135 -0.29 18.50 -8.67
N LEU A 136 0.72 17.82 -8.13
CA LEU A 136 2.02 18.42 -7.81
C LEU A 136 2.74 18.92 -9.07
N ASN A 137 2.73 18.13 -10.16
CA ASN A 137 3.33 18.54 -11.43
C ASN A 137 2.62 19.77 -12.03
N SER A 138 1.29 19.82 -11.91
CA SER A 138 0.49 20.96 -12.38
C SER A 138 0.83 22.24 -11.58
N LEU A 139 1.01 22.12 -10.27
CA LEU A 139 1.41 23.24 -9.40
C LEU A 139 2.85 23.71 -9.65
N ALA A 140 3.73 22.83 -10.12
CA ALA A 140 5.13 23.17 -10.41
C ALA A 140 5.31 23.79 -11.80
N SER A 141 4.54 23.34 -12.79
CA SER A 141 4.62 23.82 -14.17
C SER A 141 4.27 25.31 -14.30
N THR A 142 3.54 25.87 -13.33
CA THR A 142 3.20 27.30 -13.27
C THR A 142 4.29 28.18 -12.68
N LYS A 143 5.36 27.61 -12.10
CA LYS A 143 6.33 28.35 -11.27
C LYS A 143 7.78 28.41 -11.77
N THR A 144 8.16 27.75 -12.87
CA THR A 144 9.38 27.96 -13.71
C THR A 144 9.67 26.68 -14.52
N ALA A 145 10.29 26.83 -15.69
CA ALA A 145 10.44 25.77 -16.70
C ALA A 145 11.49 24.67 -16.41
N ASP A 146 12.21 24.70 -15.28
CA ASP A 146 13.37 23.81 -15.06
C ASP A 146 13.35 22.98 -13.76
N ASN A 147 12.31 23.09 -12.92
CA ASN A 147 12.27 22.35 -11.66
C ASN A 147 11.64 20.96 -11.82
N SER A 148 12.50 19.94 -11.93
CA SER A 148 12.08 18.55 -11.78
C SER A 148 11.59 18.28 -10.36
N VAL A 149 10.29 18.14 -10.18
CA VAL A 149 9.68 17.76 -8.90
C VAL A 149 9.89 16.26 -8.63
N TRP A 150 10.39 15.95 -7.43
CA TRP A 150 10.49 14.59 -6.92
C TRP A 150 9.45 14.34 -5.84
N PHE A 151 8.97 13.11 -5.77
CA PHE A 151 8.06 12.66 -4.72
C PHE A 151 8.74 11.61 -3.84
N ALA A 152 8.53 11.68 -2.54
CA ALA A 152 9.06 10.71 -1.60
C ALA A 152 7.97 10.22 -0.67
N THR A 153 8.12 8.98 -0.21
CA THR A 153 7.18 8.37 0.74
C THR A 153 7.93 7.51 1.74
N GLY A 154 7.31 7.30 2.91
CA GLY A 154 7.82 6.36 3.92
C GLY A 154 7.48 4.91 3.61
N HIS A 155 7.57 4.45 2.35
CA HIS A 155 7.43 3.03 2.06
C HIS A 155 8.75 2.27 2.22
N TYR A 156 8.66 1.07 2.77
CA TYR A 156 9.77 0.12 2.89
C TYR A 156 9.93 -0.65 1.57
N THR A 157 10.51 0.00 0.58
CA THR A 157 10.76 -0.53 -0.77
C THR A 157 11.89 0.26 -1.43
N ASN A 158 12.43 -0.23 -2.54
CA ASN A 158 13.55 0.40 -3.23
C ASN A 158 13.26 0.54 -4.72
N VAL A 159 14.01 1.42 -5.39
CA VAL A 159 14.06 1.47 -6.85
C VAL A 159 15.49 1.26 -7.28
N LEU A 160 15.73 0.18 -8.03
CA LEU A 160 17.00 0.00 -8.73
C LEU A 160 17.06 0.96 -9.90
N ARG A 161 18.15 1.72 -9.98
CA ARG A 161 18.43 2.65 -11.07
C ARG A 161 19.77 2.27 -11.70
N SER A 162 19.80 2.19 -13.02
CA SER A 162 20.96 1.83 -13.81
C SER A 162 20.89 2.50 -15.17
N ASP A 163 22.02 2.71 -15.84
CA ASP A 163 22.05 3.21 -17.22
C ASP A 163 21.41 2.28 -18.23
N ASN A 164 21.46 0.98 -17.93
CA ASN A 164 21.07 -0.07 -18.85
C ASN A 164 19.62 -0.53 -18.62
N HIS A 165 18.97 -0.04 -17.56
CA HIS A 165 17.64 -0.49 -17.19
C HIS A 165 16.76 0.70 -16.78
N PRO A 166 15.47 0.68 -17.15
CA PRO A 166 14.52 1.60 -16.55
C PRO A 166 14.46 1.41 -15.02
N PRO A 167 13.87 2.35 -14.29
CA PRO A 167 13.61 2.19 -12.85
C PRO A 167 12.88 0.88 -12.56
N MET A 168 13.48 0.02 -11.74
CA MET A 168 12.88 -1.26 -11.35
C MET A 168 12.51 -1.26 -9.87
N LEU A 169 11.26 -1.60 -9.56
CA LEU A 169 10.82 -1.75 -8.17
C LEU A 169 11.55 -2.93 -7.51
N GLN A 170 12.06 -2.71 -6.31
CA GLN A 170 12.75 -3.70 -5.50
C GLN A 170 12.08 -3.85 -4.14
N ARG A 171 12.25 -5.04 -3.54
CA ARG A 171 11.82 -5.28 -2.16
C ARG A 171 12.56 -4.35 -1.19
N GLY A 172 11.89 -4.00 -0.09
CA GLY A 172 12.55 -3.39 1.06
C GLY A 172 13.55 -4.36 1.70
N VAL A 173 14.57 -3.82 2.38
CA VAL A 173 15.55 -4.67 3.08
C VAL A 173 14.97 -5.32 4.34
N ASP A 174 13.91 -4.74 4.91
CA ASP A 174 13.17 -5.29 6.03
C ASP A 174 12.07 -6.25 5.50
N PRO A 175 12.25 -7.58 5.60
CA PRO A 175 11.29 -8.53 5.04
C PRO A 175 9.92 -8.50 5.73
N LEU A 176 9.85 -8.04 6.98
CA LEU A 176 8.60 -7.92 7.73
C LEU A 176 7.85 -6.63 7.41
N LYS A 177 8.51 -5.68 6.76
CA LYS A 177 7.94 -4.39 6.38
C LYS A 177 7.92 -4.14 4.88
N ASP A 178 8.52 -5.00 4.06
CA ASP A 178 8.55 -4.87 2.60
C ASP A 178 7.16 -4.56 2.02
N GLN A 179 7.05 -3.38 1.41
CA GLN A 179 5.82 -2.84 0.86
C GLN A 179 5.78 -2.90 -0.68
N SER A 180 6.75 -3.55 -1.32
CA SER A 180 6.77 -3.72 -2.79
C SER A 180 5.48 -4.37 -3.33
N TYR A 181 4.85 -5.27 -2.56
CA TYR A 181 3.56 -5.88 -2.86
C TYR A 181 2.46 -4.82 -3.16
N PHE A 182 2.38 -3.77 -2.33
CA PHE A 182 1.37 -2.71 -2.47
C PHE A 182 1.69 -1.71 -3.59
N LEU A 183 2.93 -1.73 -4.10
CA LEU A 183 3.39 -0.88 -5.19
C LEU A 183 3.42 -1.61 -6.55
N SER A 184 2.93 -2.86 -6.60
CA SER A 184 2.87 -3.66 -7.83
C SER A 184 2.04 -3.04 -8.97
N GLY A 185 1.14 -2.10 -8.64
CA GLY A 185 0.37 -1.31 -9.61
C GLY A 185 1.04 -0.03 -10.11
N VAL A 186 2.16 0.40 -9.49
CA VAL A 186 2.80 1.68 -9.81
C VAL A 186 3.60 1.57 -11.11
N SER A 187 3.35 2.46 -12.06
CA SER A 187 4.02 2.43 -13.36
C SER A 187 5.50 2.85 -13.28
N GLU A 188 6.30 2.34 -14.22
CA GLU A 188 7.70 2.74 -14.40
C GLU A 188 7.90 4.26 -14.45
N SER A 189 7.03 4.98 -15.18
CA SER A 189 7.11 6.44 -15.32
C SER A 189 6.99 7.17 -13.98
N LYS A 190 6.15 6.67 -13.07
CA LYS A 190 6.01 7.23 -11.73
C LYS A 190 7.21 6.87 -10.86
N LEU A 191 7.70 5.62 -10.95
CA LEU A 191 8.92 5.20 -10.25
C LEU A 191 10.14 6.03 -10.67
N ALA A 192 10.19 6.57 -11.89
CA ALA A 192 11.28 7.41 -12.35
C ALA A 192 11.52 8.65 -11.49
N LYS A 193 10.49 9.23 -10.87
CA LYS A 193 10.57 10.45 -10.06
C LYS A 193 10.18 10.25 -8.59
N VAL A 194 10.40 9.04 -8.07
CA VAL A 194 10.07 8.67 -6.69
C VAL A 194 11.30 8.27 -5.89
N LEU A 195 11.29 8.63 -4.61
CA LEU A 195 12.29 8.27 -3.61
C LEU A 195 11.64 7.49 -2.45
N PHE A 196 12.39 6.51 -1.92
CA PHE A 196 12.00 5.72 -0.75
C PHE A 196 13.12 5.79 0.31
N PRO A 197 13.21 6.89 1.08
CA PRO A 197 14.38 7.16 1.92
C PRO A 197 14.67 6.09 2.98
N ILE A 198 13.63 5.36 3.39
CA ILE A 198 13.72 4.31 4.42
C ILE A 198 13.74 2.89 3.85
N GLY A 199 13.77 2.71 2.52
CA GLY A 199 13.75 1.40 1.86
C GLY A 199 14.91 0.48 2.23
N ASN A 200 16.03 1.07 2.65
CA ASN A 200 17.26 0.39 3.08
C ASN A 200 17.44 0.33 4.61
N LEU A 201 16.38 0.60 5.36
CA LEU A 201 16.39 0.61 6.83
C LEU A 201 15.51 -0.50 7.39
N ILE A 202 15.93 -1.06 8.52
CA ILE A 202 15.12 -1.96 9.33
C ILE A 202 14.26 -1.11 10.27
N LYS A 203 12.95 -1.38 10.32
CA LYS A 203 12.02 -0.51 11.06
C LYS A 203 12.31 -0.47 12.56
N SER A 204 12.50 -1.64 13.15
CA SER A 204 12.65 -1.82 14.61
C SER A 204 13.94 -1.22 15.15
N THR A 205 15.00 -1.19 14.35
CA THR A 205 16.34 -0.78 14.80
C THR A 205 16.78 0.55 14.20
N ASP A 206 16.61 0.77 12.90
CA ASP A 206 17.14 1.97 12.25
C ASP A 206 16.13 3.12 12.34
N VAL A 207 14.88 2.93 11.87
CA VAL A 207 13.87 4.00 11.78
C VAL A 207 13.43 4.50 13.17
N ARG A 208 13.12 3.59 14.09
CA ARG A 208 12.73 3.95 15.47
C ARG A 208 13.84 4.65 16.22
N THR A 209 15.09 4.20 16.07
CA THR A 209 16.25 4.85 16.69
C THR A 209 16.43 6.27 16.19
N ILE A 210 16.42 6.48 14.86
CA ILE A 210 16.52 7.83 14.27
C ILE A 210 15.39 8.72 14.81
N ALA A 211 14.15 8.22 14.86
CA ALA A 211 13.02 9.00 15.34
C ALA A 211 13.16 9.42 16.82
N ASN A 212 13.67 8.53 17.67
CA ASN A 212 13.92 8.81 19.07
C ASN A 212 15.10 9.78 19.26
N GLU A 213 16.20 9.58 18.54
CA GLU A 213 17.41 10.43 18.63
C GLU A 213 17.12 11.89 18.29
N ILE A 214 16.24 12.14 17.32
CA ILE A 214 15.88 13.50 16.91
C ILE A 214 14.65 14.04 17.65
N GLY A 215 14.09 13.27 18.59
CA GLY A 215 12.94 13.66 19.41
C GLY A 215 11.66 13.91 18.62
N LEU A 216 11.39 13.13 17.55
CA LEU A 216 10.16 13.30 16.78
C LEU A 216 8.93 13.06 17.65
N VAL A 217 7.92 13.92 17.54
CA VAL A 217 6.62 13.72 18.23
C VAL A 217 5.96 12.38 17.85
N THR A 218 6.23 11.89 16.63
CA THR A 218 5.71 10.60 16.14
C THR A 218 6.55 9.39 16.54
N ALA A 219 7.64 9.56 17.30
CA ALA A 219 8.63 8.50 17.54
C ALA A 219 8.06 7.25 18.22
N THR A 220 7.07 7.42 19.11
CA THR A 220 6.38 6.34 19.82
C THR A 220 5.03 5.96 19.20
N LYS A 221 4.60 6.65 18.13
CA LYS A 221 3.30 6.42 17.50
C LYS A 221 3.22 5.00 16.95
N LYS A 222 2.10 4.32 17.23
CA LYS A 222 1.80 2.99 16.69
C LYS A 222 1.61 3.06 15.17
N GLU A 223 1.81 1.92 14.53
CA GLU A 223 1.58 1.82 13.09
C GLU A 223 0.09 1.87 12.78
N SER A 224 -0.26 2.51 11.66
CA SER A 224 -1.61 2.49 11.14
C SER A 224 -1.91 1.10 10.59
N MET A 225 -3.01 0.51 11.06
CA MET A 225 -3.56 -0.75 10.56
C MET A 225 -4.87 -0.48 9.82
N GLY A 226 -5.32 -1.45 9.01
CA GLY A 226 -6.56 -1.33 8.23
C GLY A 226 -6.36 -0.74 6.84
N ILE A 227 -7.46 -0.39 6.17
CA ILE A 227 -7.41 0.17 4.81
C ILE A 227 -6.79 1.57 4.87
N CYS A 228 -5.90 1.87 3.92
CA CYS A 228 -5.28 3.18 3.81
C CYS A 228 -6.32 4.30 3.81
N PHE A 229 -6.14 5.28 4.70
CA PHE A 229 -6.99 6.48 4.93
C PHE A 229 -8.35 6.26 5.61
N ILE A 230 -8.87 5.03 5.65
CA ILE A 230 -10.10 4.67 6.39
C ILE A 230 -9.75 4.22 7.83
N GLY A 231 -8.58 3.60 8.01
CA GLY A 231 -8.10 3.12 9.30
C GLY A 231 -8.60 1.72 9.66
N GLU A 232 -8.33 1.31 10.90
CA GLU A 232 -8.67 -0.01 11.42
C GLU A 232 -10.14 -0.05 11.85
N ARG A 233 -10.89 -1.01 11.30
CA ARG A 233 -12.26 -1.29 11.72
C ARG A 233 -12.29 -2.64 12.43
N LYS A 234 -12.67 -2.66 13.72
CA LYS A 234 -12.80 -3.91 14.51
C LYS A 234 -13.67 -4.96 13.81
N ARG A 235 -14.71 -4.51 13.09
CA ARG A 235 -15.60 -5.34 12.28
C ARG A 235 -15.66 -4.80 10.86
N PHE A 236 -14.64 -5.12 10.07
CA PHE A 236 -14.53 -4.66 8.68
C PHE A 236 -15.78 -4.96 7.83
N HIS A 237 -16.41 -6.11 8.05
CA HIS A 237 -17.66 -6.45 7.37
C HIS A 237 -18.79 -5.45 7.67
N ASP A 238 -18.92 -4.98 8.91
CA ASP A 238 -19.98 -4.03 9.31
C ASP A 238 -19.78 -2.68 8.61
N PHE A 239 -18.52 -2.27 8.40
CA PHE A 239 -18.19 -1.08 7.62
C PHE A 239 -18.62 -1.24 6.15
N ILE A 240 -18.26 -2.35 5.51
CA ILE A 240 -18.63 -2.60 4.10
C ILE A 240 -20.15 -2.75 3.91
N SER A 241 -20.86 -3.30 4.91
CA SER A 241 -22.32 -3.44 4.88
C SER A 241 -23.07 -2.10 4.86
N GLN A 242 -22.42 -0.98 5.18
CA GLN A 242 -23.02 0.36 5.03
C GLN A 242 -23.13 0.77 3.55
N TYR A 243 -22.34 0.15 2.67
CA TYR A 243 -22.23 0.49 1.25
C TYR A 243 -22.76 -0.62 0.32
N ILE A 244 -22.89 -1.85 0.83
CA ILE A 244 -23.36 -3.01 0.07
C ILE A 244 -24.65 -3.54 0.69
N PRO A 245 -25.77 -3.55 -0.05
CA PRO A 245 -26.99 -4.21 0.39
C PRO A 245 -26.74 -5.68 0.72
N ALA A 246 -27.27 -6.13 1.87
CA ALA A 246 -27.18 -7.53 2.25
C ALA A 246 -27.94 -8.39 1.23
N THR A 247 -27.28 -9.44 0.73
CA THR A 247 -27.89 -10.42 -0.18
C THR A 247 -27.74 -11.80 0.47
N PRO A 248 -28.68 -12.20 1.34
CA PRO A 248 -28.55 -13.44 2.11
C PRO A 248 -28.48 -14.68 1.22
N GLY A 249 -27.69 -15.67 1.63
CA GLY A 249 -27.47 -16.92 0.90
C GLY A 249 -27.06 -18.06 1.81
N ASN A 250 -26.92 -19.25 1.23
CA ASN A 250 -26.59 -20.47 1.98
C ASN A 250 -25.08 -20.66 2.10
N ILE A 251 -24.65 -21.19 3.24
CA ILE A 251 -23.34 -21.83 3.37
C ILE A 251 -23.55 -23.32 3.18
N VAL A 252 -22.85 -23.92 2.22
CA VAL A 252 -22.97 -25.33 1.85
C VAL A 252 -21.65 -26.06 2.02
N SER A 253 -21.69 -27.35 2.32
CA SER A 253 -20.54 -28.24 2.20
C SER A 253 -20.32 -28.64 0.74
N THR A 254 -19.18 -29.29 0.45
CA THR A 254 -18.78 -29.70 -0.89
C THR A 254 -19.71 -30.73 -1.54
N ASP A 255 -20.51 -31.44 -0.74
CA ASP A 255 -21.57 -32.37 -1.17
C ASP A 255 -22.94 -31.68 -1.36
N GLY A 256 -23.02 -30.35 -1.17
CA GLY A 256 -24.23 -29.55 -1.37
C GLY A 256 -25.16 -29.48 -0.15
N LYS A 257 -24.81 -30.09 0.99
CA LYS A 257 -25.62 -29.96 2.21
C LYS A 257 -25.54 -28.53 2.78
N VAL A 258 -26.69 -27.94 3.09
CA VAL A 258 -26.76 -26.65 3.76
C VAL A 258 -26.32 -26.79 5.21
N ILE A 259 -25.34 -25.99 5.61
CA ILE A 259 -24.68 -26.02 6.93
C ILE A 259 -24.71 -24.66 7.64
N GLY A 260 -25.32 -23.66 7.03
CA GLY A 260 -25.51 -22.33 7.61
C GLY A 260 -25.99 -21.32 6.57
N THR A 261 -25.96 -20.04 6.94
CA THR A 261 -26.33 -18.92 6.08
C THR A 261 -25.34 -17.76 6.21
N HIS A 262 -25.35 -16.84 5.25
CA HIS A 262 -24.54 -15.62 5.26
C HIS A 262 -25.34 -14.42 4.76
N ASN A 263 -24.88 -13.20 5.04
CA ASN A 263 -25.55 -11.94 4.64
C ASN A 263 -25.02 -11.35 3.32
N GLY A 264 -24.46 -12.19 2.45
CA GLY A 264 -23.77 -11.78 1.21
C GLY A 264 -22.36 -12.35 1.06
N LEU A 265 -21.92 -12.52 -0.18
CA LEU A 265 -20.63 -13.14 -0.49
C LEU A 265 -19.43 -12.32 0.00
N PHE A 266 -19.57 -11.00 0.09
CA PHE A 266 -18.53 -10.09 0.58
C PHE A 266 -18.16 -10.30 2.05
N THR A 267 -19.02 -10.97 2.82
CA THR A 267 -18.84 -11.18 4.26
C THR A 267 -17.67 -12.10 4.61
N ARG A 268 -17.14 -12.86 3.64
CA ARG A 268 -16.08 -13.86 3.84
C ARG A 268 -15.04 -13.80 2.72
N THR A 269 -13.84 -14.30 3.00
CA THR A 269 -12.77 -14.52 2.00
C THR A 269 -12.36 -15.98 2.00
N ILE A 270 -11.91 -16.51 0.85
CA ILE A 270 -11.38 -17.88 0.76
C ILE A 270 -10.25 -18.09 1.77
N GLY A 271 -10.29 -19.20 2.50
CA GLY A 271 -9.39 -19.53 3.61
C GLY A 271 -9.79 -18.95 4.97
N GLN A 272 -10.77 -18.04 5.02
CA GLN A 272 -11.30 -17.52 6.28
C GLN A 272 -12.21 -18.56 6.94
N SER A 273 -12.31 -18.53 8.27
CA SER A 273 -13.38 -19.23 8.98
C SER A 273 -14.74 -18.81 8.45
N ALA A 274 -15.59 -19.80 8.15
CA ALA A 274 -16.98 -19.58 7.77
C ALA A 274 -17.84 -19.02 8.92
N ARG A 275 -17.31 -19.06 10.17
CA ARG A 275 -18.00 -18.72 11.43
C ARG A 275 -19.22 -19.60 11.70
N ILE A 276 -19.12 -20.86 11.31
CA ILE A 276 -20.07 -21.92 11.65
C ILE A 276 -19.29 -23.05 12.33
N THR A 277 -19.97 -23.75 13.23
CA THR A 277 -19.48 -24.97 13.85
C THR A 277 -20.48 -26.06 13.54
N VAL A 278 -20.02 -27.09 12.82
CA VAL A 278 -20.80 -28.31 12.55
C VAL A 278 -19.98 -29.46 13.07
N ASP A 279 -20.61 -30.32 13.88
CA ASP A 279 -19.96 -31.48 14.52
C ASP A 279 -18.66 -31.09 15.24
N THR A 280 -18.73 -30.06 16.09
CA THR A 280 -17.63 -29.48 16.91
C THR A 280 -16.39 -28.96 16.14
N ARG A 281 -16.33 -29.13 14.82
CA ARG A 281 -15.22 -28.69 13.97
C ARG A 281 -15.44 -27.27 13.47
N LYS A 282 -14.35 -26.53 13.30
CA LYS A 282 -14.35 -25.24 12.60
C LYS A 282 -14.36 -25.48 11.09
N TRP A 283 -15.16 -24.67 10.40
CA TRP A 283 -15.28 -24.70 8.95
C TRP A 283 -14.64 -23.46 8.33
N PHE A 284 -14.09 -23.64 7.13
CA PHE A 284 -13.34 -22.63 6.38
C PHE A 284 -13.90 -22.52 4.98
N VAL A 285 -13.99 -21.29 4.46
CA VAL A 285 -14.49 -21.03 3.12
C VAL A 285 -13.47 -21.51 2.09
N CYS A 286 -13.84 -22.46 1.24
CA CYS A 286 -12.98 -22.94 0.15
C CYS A 286 -13.36 -22.34 -1.20
N ASN A 287 -14.62 -21.97 -1.41
CA ASN A 287 -15.09 -21.40 -2.66
C ASN A 287 -16.31 -20.49 -2.45
N LYS A 288 -16.64 -19.69 -3.46
CA LYS A 288 -17.87 -18.91 -3.54
C LYS A 288 -18.54 -19.18 -4.88
N ASN A 289 -19.79 -19.63 -4.84
CA ASN A 289 -20.61 -19.76 -6.03
C ASN A 289 -21.41 -18.47 -6.22
N ILE A 290 -20.98 -17.65 -7.18
CA ILE A 290 -21.60 -16.34 -7.45
C ILE A 290 -23.01 -16.53 -8.01
N GLU A 291 -23.19 -17.47 -8.94
CA GLU A 291 -24.48 -17.70 -9.62
C GLU A 291 -25.57 -18.15 -8.65
N LYS A 292 -25.22 -19.01 -7.69
CA LYS A 292 -26.17 -19.50 -6.68
C LYS A 292 -26.24 -18.65 -5.41
N ASN A 293 -25.38 -17.63 -5.29
CA ASN A 293 -25.17 -16.89 -4.05
C ASN A 293 -24.89 -17.82 -2.85
N GLU A 294 -23.93 -18.73 -3.01
CA GLU A 294 -23.55 -19.71 -1.98
C GLU A 294 -22.08 -19.56 -1.57
N ILE A 295 -21.80 -19.74 -0.28
CA ILE A 295 -20.45 -19.92 0.23
C ILE A 295 -20.20 -21.42 0.42
N VAL A 296 -19.17 -21.97 -0.23
CA VAL A 296 -18.79 -23.36 -0.02
C VAL A 296 -17.73 -23.43 1.08
N ALA A 297 -17.96 -24.26 2.08
CA ALA A 297 -17.05 -24.43 3.20
C ALA A 297 -16.65 -25.89 3.41
N VAL A 298 -15.49 -26.08 4.04
CA VAL A 298 -14.94 -27.39 4.40
C VAL A 298 -14.51 -27.43 5.86
N PRO A 299 -14.56 -28.60 6.52
CA PRO A 299 -14.01 -28.76 7.85
C PRO A 299 -12.48 -28.78 7.78
N ASP A 300 -11.84 -28.28 8.85
CA ASP A 300 -10.38 -28.23 9.02
C ASP A 300 -9.67 -27.19 8.12
N HIS A 301 -8.63 -26.57 8.68
CA HIS A 301 -7.79 -25.59 7.99
C HIS A 301 -6.83 -26.24 6.97
N ASN A 302 -6.54 -27.54 7.14
CA ASN A 302 -5.65 -28.31 6.27
C ASN A 302 -6.40 -29.05 5.16
N ASN A 303 -7.69 -28.76 4.98
CA ASN A 303 -8.50 -29.42 3.98
C ASN A 303 -7.94 -29.22 2.55
N PRO A 304 -7.82 -30.28 1.73
CA PRO A 304 -7.30 -30.18 0.36
C PRO A 304 -8.00 -29.16 -0.53
N PHE A 305 -9.31 -28.91 -0.33
CA PHE A 305 -10.07 -27.91 -1.10
C PHE A 305 -9.62 -26.46 -0.86
N LEU A 306 -8.81 -26.19 0.16
CA LEU A 306 -8.21 -24.87 0.41
C LEU A 306 -6.92 -24.63 -0.40
N TYR A 307 -6.42 -25.65 -1.10
CA TYR A 307 -5.16 -25.60 -1.84
C TYR A 307 -5.39 -25.64 -3.34
N THR A 308 -4.56 -24.93 -4.10
CA THR A 308 -4.52 -25.00 -5.56
C THR A 308 -3.08 -25.05 -6.05
N GLN A 309 -2.86 -25.72 -7.18
CA GLN A 309 -1.57 -25.74 -7.88
C GLN A 309 -1.49 -24.71 -9.01
N LYS A 310 -2.62 -24.08 -9.38
CA LYS A 310 -2.70 -23.14 -10.51
C LYS A 310 -3.56 -21.94 -10.17
N ILE A 311 -3.15 -20.78 -10.65
CA ILE A 311 -3.90 -19.53 -10.55
C ILE A 311 -3.93 -18.91 -11.95
N SER A 312 -5.09 -18.39 -12.33
CA SER A 312 -5.24 -17.61 -13.57
C SER A 312 -5.54 -16.17 -13.19
N ALA A 313 -4.84 -15.23 -13.82
CA ALA A 313 -5.08 -13.80 -13.65
C ALA A 313 -5.68 -13.23 -14.95
N LYS A 314 -6.82 -12.53 -14.84
CA LYS A 314 -7.45 -11.86 -16.00
C LYS A 314 -6.56 -10.78 -16.60
N LYS A 315 -5.80 -10.08 -15.76
CA LYS A 315 -4.88 -9.01 -16.14
C LYS A 315 -3.60 -9.14 -15.33
N ILE A 316 -2.46 -9.02 -16.01
CA ILE A 316 -1.14 -8.94 -15.38
C ILE A 316 -0.60 -7.55 -15.65
N ASN A 317 -0.28 -6.81 -14.59
CA ASN A 317 0.40 -5.53 -14.69
C ASN A 317 1.92 -5.75 -14.63
N TRP A 318 2.63 -5.43 -15.72
CA TRP A 318 4.08 -5.39 -15.74
C TRP A 318 4.51 -3.95 -15.52
N ILE A 319 5.29 -3.69 -14.46
CA ILE A 319 5.80 -2.34 -14.16
C ILE A 319 6.69 -1.86 -15.31
N ASN A 320 7.63 -2.70 -15.72
CA ASN A 320 8.51 -2.51 -16.87
C ASN A 320 8.00 -3.33 -18.06
N LYS A 321 8.73 -3.34 -19.18
CA LYS A 321 8.39 -4.12 -20.37
C LYS A 321 8.11 -5.59 -20.03
N LYS A 322 6.97 -6.12 -20.49
CA LYS A 322 6.64 -7.54 -20.40
C LYS A 322 7.77 -8.38 -21.00
N PRO A 323 8.31 -9.39 -20.30
CA PRO A 323 9.37 -10.22 -20.84
C PRO A 323 8.87 -11.03 -22.03
N GLU A 324 9.68 -11.11 -23.08
CA GLU A 324 9.43 -11.94 -24.26
C GLU A 324 9.84 -13.38 -23.92
N THR A 325 8.88 -14.31 -23.94
CA THR A 325 9.15 -15.73 -23.69
C THR A 325 8.31 -16.64 -24.58
N LYS A 326 8.91 -17.72 -25.06
CA LYS A 326 8.23 -18.80 -25.80
C LYS A 326 7.70 -19.91 -24.88
N ASN A 327 8.36 -20.14 -23.74
CA ASN A 327 8.12 -21.31 -22.86
C ASN A 327 7.67 -20.92 -21.44
N GLY A 328 7.18 -19.69 -21.26
CA GLY A 328 6.86 -19.15 -19.93
C GLY A 328 8.09 -18.62 -19.18
N LEU A 329 7.87 -18.13 -17.97
CA LEU A 329 8.92 -17.56 -17.11
C LEU A 329 8.88 -18.28 -15.78
N LYS A 330 10.05 -18.64 -15.25
CA LYS A 330 10.17 -19.04 -13.84
C LYS A 330 10.19 -17.78 -12.99
N LEU A 331 9.22 -17.64 -12.11
CA LEU A 331 9.06 -16.43 -11.31
C LEU A 331 8.88 -16.77 -9.83
N LEU A 332 9.06 -15.75 -8.99
CA LEU A 332 8.57 -15.79 -7.63
C LEU A 332 7.21 -15.08 -7.57
N TYR A 333 6.23 -15.71 -6.93
CA TYR A 333 4.90 -15.15 -6.72
C TYR A 333 4.57 -15.00 -5.24
N GLN A 334 3.67 -14.06 -4.97
CA GLN A 334 3.11 -13.77 -3.67
C GLN A 334 1.62 -13.42 -3.85
N ILE A 335 0.71 -14.18 -3.25
CA ILE A 335 -0.75 -13.97 -3.40
C ILE A 335 -1.36 -13.14 -2.26
N ARG A 336 -0.60 -12.91 -1.18
CA ARG A 336 -1.00 -12.07 -0.05
C ARG A 336 0.20 -11.42 0.61
N HIS A 337 0.01 -10.24 1.19
CA HIS A 337 1.04 -9.54 1.94
C HIS A 337 1.59 -10.43 3.09
N LEU A 338 2.88 -10.31 3.39
CA LEU A 338 3.66 -11.15 4.33
C LEU A 338 3.81 -12.65 3.99
N GLN A 339 3.18 -13.15 2.93
CA GLN A 339 3.50 -14.49 2.45
C GLN A 339 4.93 -14.55 1.89
N SER A 340 5.71 -15.53 2.32
CA SER A 340 7.00 -15.85 1.71
C SER A 340 6.84 -16.15 0.22
N PRO A 341 7.61 -15.49 -0.67
CA PRO A 341 7.52 -15.74 -2.10
C PRO A 341 7.81 -17.20 -2.45
N LYS A 342 7.08 -17.75 -3.42
CA LYS A 342 7.23 -19.13 -3.88
C LYS A 342 7.51 -19.17 -5.37
N ASN A 343 8.20 -20.21 -5.83
CA ASN A 343 8.45 -20.42 -7.26
C ASN A 343 7.15 -20.80 -7.99
N CYS A 344 6.93 -20.26 -9.18
CA CYS A 344 5.92 -20.70 -10.14
C CYS A 344 6.48 -20.82 -11.56
#